data_AF-A0A5E5A5R4-F1
#
_entry.id   AF-A0A5E5A5R4-F1
#
_cell.length_a   1.000
_cell.length_b   1.000
_cell.length_c   1.000
_cell.angle_alpha   90.00
_cell.angle_beta   90.00
_cell.angle_gamma   90.00
#
_symmetry.space_group_name_H-M   'P 1'
#
loop_
_entity.id
_entity.type
_entity.pdbx_description
1 polymer ?
#
loop_
_entity_poly.entity_id
_entity_poly.type
_entity_poly.pdbx_seq_one_letter_code
_entity_poly.pdbx_strand_id
1 'polypeptide(L)'
;MNASKDAKTEKSSDVVKKNRKRCKTLNVPKSLARQGYVVWFYEHGEYLGLAWNETASEIEKAHVTDDDHAIYFETFAQAAVACDKFVSPCRVLHSPGPGERPKLMG
;
A
#
# COMPACT_ATOMS: atom_id res chain seq x y z
N MET A 1 7.69 26.10 46.34
CA MET A 1 7.17 24.74 46.56
C MET A 1 5.79 24.66 45.91
N ASN A 2 5.65 23.91 44.81
CA ASN A 2 4.55 22.98 44.52
C ASN A 2 4.61 22.57 43.06
N ALA A 3 4.54 21.25 42.87
CA ALA A 3 4.78 20.52 41.64
C ALA A 3 3.47 20.03 41.01
N SER A 4 3.62 19.58 39.75
CA SER A 4 2.81 18.56 39.05
C SER A 4 1.51 18.99 38.36
N LYS A 5 1.43 18.86 37.03
CA LYS A 5 0.64 17.80 36.34
C LYS A 5 0.71 17.85 34.79
N ASP A 6 1.17 16.74 34.22
CA ASP A 6 0.65 15.93 33.10
C ASP A 6 0.12 16.49 31.75
N ALA A 7 0.71 15.93 30.69
CA ALA A 7 0.10 15.19 29.56
C ALA A 7 -0.66 15.89 28.38
N LYS A 8 -0.18 15.51 27.17
CA LYS A 8 -0.86 15.27 25.87
C LYS A 8 -1.73 16.36 25.24
N THR A 9 -1.55 16.57 23.92
CA THR A 9 -2.61 16.72 22.88
C THR A 9 -1.89 16.86 21.52
N GLU A 10 -1.76 15.78 20.73
CA GLU A 10 -2.56 15.51 19.52
C GLU A 10 -2.87 16.74 18.65
N LYS A 11 -2.28 16.79 17.46
CA LYS A 11 -2.86 17.55 16.34
C LYS A 11 -2.94 16.64 15.11
N SER A 12 -4.06 15.92 15.05
CA SER A 12 -4.61 15.38 13.81
C SER A 12 -5.39 16.47 13.10
N SER A 13 -4.95 16.80 11.91
CA SER A 13 -5.61 17.67 10.93
C SER A 13 -5.00 17.22 9.59
N ASP A 14 -5.73 16.73 8.60
CA ASP A 14 -6.94 17.31 8.06
C ASP A 14 -7.77 16.30 7.27
N VAL A 15 -9.08 16.49 7.36
CA VAL A 15 -10.11 15.79 6.61
C VAL A 15 -10.08 16.24 5.15
N VAL A 16 -9.82 15.33 4.21
CA VAL A 16 -10.26 15.49 2.81
C VAL A 16 -11.12 14.30 2.42
N LYS A 17 -12.43 14.47 2.61
CA LYS A 17 -13.49 13.68 1.98
C LYS A 17 -13.64 14.14 0.52
N LYS A 18 -13.43 13.25 -0.47
CA LYS A 18 -14.08 13.37 -1.78
C LYS A 18 -14.30 12.01 -2.48
N ASN A 19 -15.43 11.40 -2.13
CA ASN A 19 -16.48 10.86 -3.00
C ASN A 19 -16.18 9.82 -4.12
N ARG A 20 -17.07 8.80 -4.17
CA ARG A 20 -17.49 7.93 -5.29
C ARG A 20 -16.60 6.74 -5.67
N LYS A 21 -16.96 5.55 -5.19
CA LYS A 21 -17.84 4.58 -5.89
C LYS A 21 -18.03 3.37 -4.97
N ARG A 22 -19.20 2.73 -5.07
CA ARG A 22 -19.50 1.45 -4.40
C ARG A 22 -18.42 0.43 -4.72
N CYS A 23 -17.48 0.22 -3.81
CA CYS A 23 -16.63 -0.95 -3.79
C CYS A 23 -16.87 -1.59 -2.43
N LYS A 24 -17.22 -2.88 -2.43
CA LYS A 24 -17.18 -3.78 -1.26
C LYS A 24 -16.06 -3.30 -0.36
N THR A 25 -16.30 -3.05 0.93
CA THR A 25 -15.31 -2.57 1.91
C THR A 25 -13.96 -3.19 1.64
N LEU A 26 -13.14 -2.50 0.84
CA LEU A 26 -11.83 -3.00 0.44
C LEU A 26 -11.03 -2.82 1.71
N ASN A 27 -10.59 -3.93 2.31
CA ASN A 27 -9.75 -3.91 3.49
C ASN A 27 -8.36 -3.45 3.09
N VAL A 28 -8.25 -2.16 2.77
CA VAL A 28 -6.98 -1.53 2.45
C VAL A 28 -6.07 -1.72 3.67
N PRO A 29 -4.82 -2.14 3.47
CA PRO A 29 -3.88 -2.30 4.56
C PRO A 29 -3.74 -1.04 5.40
N LYS A 30 -3.50 -1.25 6.69
CA LYS A 30 -3.41 -0.17 7.69
C LYS A 30 -2.14 0.66 7.54
N SER A 31 -1.06 0.06 7.07
CA SER A 31 0.26 0.66 6.91
C SER A 31 1.06 -0.18 5.93
N LEU A 32 2.05 0.44 5.29
CA LEU A 32 3.06 -0.24 4.48
C LEU A 32 4.44 0.04 5.07
N ALA A 33 5.37 -0.89 4.87
CA ALA A 33 6.73 -0.83 5.39
C ALA A 33 7.55 0.30 4.77
N ARG A 34 7.30 0.66 3.51
CA ARG A 34 8.11 1.63 2.75
C ARG A 34 7.27 2.69 2.07
N GLN A 35 7.91 3.82 1.73
CA GLN A 35 7.32 4.87 0.90
C GLN A 35 7.36 4.45 -0.58
N GLY A 36 6.29 4.73 -1.33
CA GLY A 36 6.22 4.44 -2.76
C GLY A 36 4.84 4.00 -3.22
N TYR A 37 4.76 3.52 -4.45
CA TYR A 37 3.53 2.99 -5.05
C TYR A 37 3.63 1.47 -5.08
N VAL A 38 2.63 0.76 -4.55
CA VAL A 38 2.58 -0.70 -4.60
C VAL A 38 1.35 -1.14 -5.37
N VAL A 39 1.44 -2.26 -6.07
CA VAL A 39 0.27 -2.87 -6.71
C VAL A 39 -0.36 -3.82 -5.71
N TRP A 40 -1.65 -3.65 -5.47
CA TRP A 40 -2.43 -4.41 -4.50
C TRP A 40 -3.59 -5.13 -5.20
N PHE A 41 -3.63 -6.44 -5.01
CA PHE A 41 -4.66 -7.34 -5.49
C PHE A 41 -5.76 -7.43 -4.44
N TYR A 42 -6.76 -6.58 -4.60
CA TYR A 42 -7.82 -6.41 -3.61
C TYR A 42 -8.76 -7.63 -3.46
N GLU A 43 -8.76 -8.55 -4.43
CA GLU A 43 -9.52 -9.80 -4.34
C GLU A 43 -8.90 -10.79 -3.35
N HIS A 44 -7.56 -10.85 -3.31
CA HIS A 44 -6.81 -11.77 -2.47
C HIS A 44 -6.22 -11.11 -1.22
N GLY A 45 -6.17 -9.77 -1.20
CA GLY A 45 -5.49 -9.01 -0.15
C GLY A 45 -3.96 -9.06 -0.25
N GLU A 46 -3.43 -9.43 -1.42
CA GLU A 46 -2.00 -9.62 -1.69
C GLU A 46 -1.42 -8.43 -2.44
N TYR A 47 -0.10 -8.31 -2.43
CA TYR A 47 0.66 -7.31 -3.17
C TYR A 47 1.44 -7.95 -4.30
N LEU A 48 1.82 -7.11 -5.26
CA LEU A 48 2.82 -7.46 -6.23
C LEU A 48 4.20 -7.40 -5.57
N GLY A 49 4.83 -8.55 -5.41
CA GLY A 49 6.17 -8.69 -4.87
C GLY A 49 7.13 -9.30 -5.87
N LEU A 50 8.34 -9.54 -5.40
CA LEU A 50 9.36 -10.31 -6.10
C LEU A 50 9.59 -11.62 -5.36
N ALA A 51 9.47 -12.73 -6.07
CA ALA A 51 9.79 -14.05 -5.55
C ALA A 51 10.86 -14.70 -6.42
N TRP A 52 11.71 -15.50 -5.79
CA TRP A 52 12.68 -16.34 -6.50
C TRP A 52 11.94 -17.47 -7.20
N ASN A 53 12.06 -17.56 -8.53
CA ASN A 53 11.57 -18.70 -9.29
C ASN A 53 12.72 -19.72 -9.46
N GLU A 54 12.63 -20.86 -8.77
CA GLU A 54 13.63 -21.93 -8.87
C GLU A 54 13.75 -22.53 -10.28
N THR A 55 12.66 -22.51 -11.05
CA THR A 55 12.63 -23.07 -12.42
C THR A 55 13.38 -22.19 -13.40
N ALA A 56 13.19 -20.87 -13.29
CA ALA A 56 13.90 -19.89 -14.12
C ALA A 56 15.28 -19.52 -13.55
N SER A 57 15.53 -19.81 -12.26
CA SER A 57 16.67 -19.27 -11.49
C SER A 57 16.76 -17.74 -11.58
N GLU A 58 15.60 -17.08 -11.60
CA GLU A 58 15.45 -15.64 -11.74
C GLU A 58 14.44 -15.09 -10.73
N ILE A 59 14.57 -13.81 -10.40
CA ILE A 59 13.60 -13.10 -9.56
C ILE A 59 12.44 -12.67 -10.45
N GLU A 60 11.25 -13.21 -10.19
CA GLU A 60 10.05 -12.91 -10.94
C GLU A 60 9.00 -12.21 -10.08
N LYS A 61 8.03 -11.61 -10.77
CA LYS A 61 6.90 -10.94 -10.13
C LYS A 61 5.93 -12.00 -9.61
N ALA A 62 5.61 -11.93 -8.33
CA ALA A 62 4.71 -12.87 -7.68
C ALA A 62 3.70 -12.16 -6.78
N HIS A 63 2.64 -12.87 -6.40
CA HIS A 63 1.73 -12.42 -5.36
C HIS A 63 2.37 -12.67 -4.00
N VAL A 64 2.48 -11.64 -3.18
CA VAL A 64 3.04 -11.71 -1.83
C VAL A 64 2.02 -11.18 -0.83
N THR A 65 1.87 -11.84 0.31
CA THR A 65 0.99 -11.38 1.39
C THR A 65 1.66 -10.33 2.27
N ASP A 66 2.99 -10.31 2.30
CA ASP A 66 3.79 -9.42 3.13
C ASP A 66 4.14 -8.13 2.36
N ASP A 67 3.96 -6.99 3.02
CA ASP A 67 4.23 -5.69 2.43
C ASP A 67 5.71 -5.31 2.38
N ASP A 68 6.61 -5.95 3.15
CA ASP A 68 8.06 -5.73 3.02
C ASP A 68 8.62 -6.38 1.74
N HIS A 69 8.01 -7.49 1.32
CA HIS A 69 8.35 -8.19 0.08
C HIS A 69 7.64 -7.64 -1.16
N ALA A 70 6.80 -6.62 -1.00
CA ALA A 70 6.14 -5.94 -2.10
C ALA A 70 7.11 -5.07 -2.92
N ILE A 71 6.82 -4.91 -4.20
CA ILE A 71 7.53 -4.00 -5.09
C ILE A 71 7.02 -2.59 -4.85
N TYR A 72 7.89 -1.73 -4.32
CA TYR A 72 7.66 -0.30 -4.21
C TYR A 72 8.17 0.40 -5.46
N PHE A 73 7.24 0.87 -6.27
CA PHE A 73 7.48 1.71 -7.43
C PHE A 73 7.69 3.16 -7.00
N GLU A 74 8.57 3.88 -7.68
CA GLU A 74 8.78 5.31 -7.40
C GLU A 74 7.61 6.18 -7.91
N THR A 75 6.93 5.72 -8.96
CA THR A 75 5.85 6.48 -9.61
C THR A 75 4.58 5.67 -9.78
N PHE A 76 3.44 6.36 -9.74
CA PHE A 76 2.13 5.76 -10.03
C PHE A 76 2.09 5.12 -11.42
N ALA A 77 2.68 5.77 -12.43
CA ALA A 77 2.68 5.27 -13.79
C ALA A 77 3.36 3.89 -13.91
N GLN A 78 4.50 3.70 -13.23
CA GLN A 78 5.21 2.42 -13.25
C GLN A 78 4.38 1.31 -12.58
N ALA A 79 3.72 1.62 -11.46
CA ALA A 79 2.82 0.69 -10.79
C ALA A 79 1.55 0.39 -11.64
N ALA A 80 0.99 1.39 -12.31
CA ALA A 80 -0.17 1.23 -13.18
C ALA A 80 0.14 0.36 -14.40
N VAL A 81 1.29 0.59 -15.06
CA VAL A 81 1.77 -0.26 -16.17
C VAL A 81 2.07 -1.67 -15.69
N ALA A 82 2.61 -1.83 -14.48
CA ALA A 82 2.81 -3.15 -13.90
C ALA A 82 1.46 -3.85 -13.66
N CYS A 83 0.48 -3.14 -13.10
CA CYS A 83 -0.87 -3.64 -12.86
C CYS A 83 -1.60 -4.01 -14.16
N ASP A 84 -1.47 -3.21 -15.22
CA ASP A 84 -2.07 -3.48 -16.54
C ASP A 84 -1.57 -4.78 -17.18
N LYS A 85 -0.33 -5.20 -16.86
CA LYS A 85 0.22 -6.47 -17.33
C LYS A 85 -0.39 -7.71 -16.65
N PHE A 86 -1.14 -7.55 -15.56
CA PHE A 86 -1.77 -8.66 -14.86
C PHE A 86 -3.22 -8.86 -15.32
N VAL A 87 -3.59 -10.12 -15.51
CA VAL A 87 -4.98 -10.50 -15.82
C VAL A 87 -5.89 -10.32 -14.60
N SER A 88 -5.33 -10.41 -13.39
CA SER A 88 -6.04 -10.24 -12.14
C SER A 88 -6.36 -8.76 -11.86
N PRO A 89 -7.55 -8.43 -11.32
CA PRO A 89 -7.89 -7.06 -11.04
C PRO A 89 -7.07 -6.53 -9.85
N CYS A 90 -6.19 -5.56 -10.15
CA CYS A 90 -5.32 -4.91 -9.20
C CYS A 90 -5.61 -3.41 -9.09
N ARG A 91 -5.14 -2.79 -8.02
CA ARG A 91 -5.18 -1.35 -7.79
C ARG A 91 -3.83 -0.88 -7.30
N VAL A 92 -3.50 0.38 -7.56
CA VAL A 92 -2.26 0.97 -7.03
C VAL A 92 -2.56 1.59 -5.66
N LEU A 93 -1.73 1.29 -4.68
CA LEU A 93 -1.72 1.98 -3.39
C LEU A 93 -0.51 2.90 -3.35
N HIS A 94 -0.69 4.14 -2.89
CA HIS A 94 0.38 5.07 -2.62
C HIS A 94 0.66 5.12 -1.12
N SER A 95 1.85 4.68 -0.73
CA SER A 95 2.42 4.81 0.60
C SER A 95 3.18 6.14 0.71
N PRO A 96 2.68 7.13 1.46
CA PRO A 96 3.40 8.39 1.67
C PRO A 96 4.61 8.25 2.62
N GLY A 97 4.66 7.19 3.43
CA GLY A 97 5.74 6.96 4.39
C GLY A 97 5.49 5.76 5.30
N PRO A 98 6.53 5.25 5.98
CA PRO A 98 6.41 4.12 6.90
C PRO A 98 5.44 4.44 8.05
N GLY A 99 4.47 3.56 8.28
CA GLY A 99 3.46 3.72 9.34
C GLY A 99 2.28 4.63 8.99
N GLU A 100 2.27 5.25 7.81
CA GLU A 100 1.10 5.98 7.32
C GLU A 100 0.12 5.08 6.57
N ARG A 101 -1.15 5.46 6.57
CA ARG A 101 -2.19 4.74 5.84
C ARG A 101 -2.02 4.96 4.33
N PRO A 102 -1.86 3.89 3.53
CA PRO A 102 -1.76 4.03 2.09
C PRO A 102 -3.05 4.59 1.50
N LYS A 103 -2.89 5.46 0.50
CA LYS A 103 -3.98 6.02 -0.29
C LYS A 103 -4.21 5.16 -1.51
N LEU A 104 -5.43 4.68 -1.67
CA LEU A 104 -5.80 3.95 -2.87
C LEU A 104 -5.88 4.90 -4.06
N MET A 105 -5.06 4.63 -5.08
CA MET A 105 -5.00 5.34 -6.35
C MET A 105 -5.72 4.48 -7.40
N GLY A 106 -6.71 5.05 -8.08
CA GLY A 106 -7.53 4.34 -9.07
C GLY A 106 -8.27 5.30 -9.98
#